data_AF-A0A380U3N3-F1
#
_entry.id   AF-A0A380U3N3-F1
#
_cell.length_a   1.000
_cell.length_b   1.000
_cell.length_c   1.000
_cell.angle_alpha   90.00
_cell.angle_beta   90.00
_cell.angle_gamma   90.00
#
_symmetry.space_group_name_H-M   'P 1'
#
loop_
_entity.id
_entity.type
_entity.pdbx_description
1 polymer ?
#
loop_
_entity_poly.entity_id
_entity_poly.type
_entity_poly.pdbx_seq_one_letter_code
_entity_poly.pdbx_strand_id
1 'polypeptide(L)'
;MMSCSIYDYREFQEYLMNNPETGDIVQGVNGLRKIRISTQAKGKRGGARVIYYYYVRGSQIWLFTGYNKSRKVDLNSMERKAFSKVLEHLKNIADREL
;
A
#
# COMPACT_ATOMS: atom_id res chain seq x y z
N MET A 1 -3.36 -18.96 1.60
CA MET A 1 -2.58 -17.93 0.87
C MET A 1 -3.51 -17.34 -0.17
N MET A 2 -4.13 -16.20 0.14
CA MET A 2 -5.25 -15.62 -0.63
C MET A 2 -4.69 -14.90 -1.87
N SER A 3 -4.76 -15.52 -3.04
CA SER A 3 -4.43 -14.92 -4.32
C SER A 3 -5.60 -14.05 -4.77
N CYS A 4 -5.62 -12.78 -4.38
CA CYS A 4 -6.64 -11.84 -4.82
C CYS A 4 -6.31 -11.39 -6.26
N SER A 5 -7.06 -11.92 -7.23
CA SER A 5 -7.08 -11.40 -8.60
C SER A 5 -8.00 -10.19 -8.59
N ILE A 6 -7.43 -9.00 -8.76
CA ILE A 6 -8.19 -7.76 -8.78
C ILE A 6 -8.07 -7.19 -10.19
N TYR A 7 -9.21 -6.96 -10.83
CA TYR A 7 -9.29 -6.59 -12.25
C TYR A 7 -9.29 -5.08 -12.44
N ASP A 8 -9.77 -4.33 -11.43
CA ASP A 8 -9.95 -2.87 -11.48
C ASP A 8 -9.52 -2.18 -10.17
N TYR A 9 -9.15 -0.91 -10.25
CA TYR A 9 -8.78 -0.06 -9.11
C TYR A 9 -9.92 0.06 -8.09
N ARG A 10 -11.17 0.09 -8.55
CA ARG A 10 -12.34 0.13 -7.66
C ARG A 10 -12.45 -1.11 -6.79
N GLU A 11 -12.35 -2.30 -7.39
CA GLU A 11 -12.38 -3.58 -6.67
C GLU A 11 -11.21 -3.66 -5.67
N PHE A 12 -10.06 -3.07 -5.99
CA PHE A 12 -8.94 -2.96 -5.07
C PHE A 12 -9.24 -2.04 -3.88
N GLN A 13 -9.87 -0.89 -4.11
CA GLN A 13 -10.29 0.00 -3.04
C GLN A 13 -11.31 -0.69 -2.12
N GLU A 14 -12.32 -1.36 -2.70
CA GLU A 14 -13.32 -2.12 -1.94
C GLU A 14 -12.69 -3.26 -1.13
N TYR A 15 -11.74 -3.97 -1.72
CA TYR A 15 -10.98 -5.00 -1.02
C TYR A 15 -10.22 -4.44 0.20
N LEU A 16 -9.52 -3.32 0.02
CA LEU A 16 -8.76 -2.67 1.09
C LEU A 16 -9.66 -2.04 2.16
N MET A 17 -10.81 -1.48 1.78
CA MET A 17 -11.78 -0.96 2.75
C MET A 17 -12.30 -2.07 3.68
N ASN A 18 -12.55 -3.26 3.14
CA ASN A 18 -13.00 -4.41 3.92
C ASN A 18 -11.86 -5.09 4.69
N ASN A 19 -10.60 -4.99 4.21
CA ASN A 19 -9.45 -5.68 4.79
C ASN A 19 -8.23 -4.75 4.92
N PRO A 20 -8.33 -3.67 5.72
CA PRO A 20 -7.33 -2.61 5.74
C PRO A 20 -5.97 -3.04 6.33
N GLU A 21 -5.93 -4.16 7.05
CA GLU A 21 -4.70 -4.72 7.62
C GLU A 21 -3.99 -5.73 6.69
N THR A 22 -4.49 -5.93 5.46
CA THR A 22 -3.91 -6.90 4.52
C THR A 22 -2.48 -6.53 4.10
N GLY A 23 -1.65 -7.56 3.92
CA GLY A 23 -0.32 -7.40 3.33
C GLY A 23 0.76 -7.21 4.37
N ASP A 24 2.00 -7.21 3.88
CA ASP A 24 3.17 -7.30 4.74
C ASP A 24 3.52 -5.93 5.30
N ILE A 25 3.79 -5.85 6.61
CA ILE A 25 4.35 -4.65 7.23
C ILE A 25 5.78 -4.46 6.71
N VAL A 26 6.06 -3.27 6.18
CA VAL A 26 7.41 -2.89 5.76
C VAL A 26 8.21 -2.52 7.00
N GLN A 27 9.11 -3.41 7.40
CA GLN A 27 9.99 -3.22 8.55
C GLN A 27 10.81 -1.93 8.43
N GLY A 28 10.89 -1.17 9.54
CA GLY A 28 11.62 0.10 9.61
C GLY A 28 10.89 1.30 9.01
N VAL A 29 9.61 1.16 8.65
CA VAL A 29 8.73 2.29 8.26
C VAL A 29 7.45 2.20 9.06
N ASN A 30 7.10 3.28 9.77
CA ASN A 30 6.09 3.36 10.83
C ASN A 30 4.65 2.93 10.45
N GLY A 31 4.43 1.63 10.24
CA GLY A 31 3.14 1.01 9.90
C GLY A 31 2.81 0.95 8.41
N LEU A 32 3.79 1.17 7.53
CA LEU A 32 3.58 1.07 6.08
C LEU A 32 3.34 -0.39 5.68
N ARG A 33 2.37 -0.65 4.80
CA ARG A 33 2.00 -1.99 4.35
C ARG A 33 2.26 -2.16 2.85
N LYS A 34 2.59 -3.39 2.46
CA LYS A 34 2.86 -3.80 1.08
C LYS A 34 1.94 -4.96 0.72
N ILE A 35 1.02 -4.72 -0.21
CA ILE A 35 0.12 -5.75 -0.73
C ILE A 35 0.56 -6.18 -2.14
N ARG A 36 0.52 -7.49 -2.40
CA ARG A 36 0.75 -8.08 -3.71
C ARG A 36 -0.60 -8.34 -4.36
N ILE A 37 -0.81 -7.78 -5.54
CA ILE A 37 -2.05 -7.93 -6.31
C ILE A 37 -1.69 -8.65 -7.60
N SER A 38 -2.44 -9.69 -7.96
CA SER A 38 -2.42 -10.21 -9.32
C SER A 38 -3.43 -9.43 -10.15
N THR A 39 -2.97 -8.76 -11.21
CA THR A 39 -3.85 -8.12 -12.18
C THR A 39 -3.97 -9.05 -13.38
N GLN A 40 -5.18 -9.53 -13.65
CA GLN A 40 -5.46 -10.33 -14.83
C GLN A 40 -5.79 -9.40 -16.01
N ALA A 41 -4.81 -8.58 -16.42
CA ALA A 41 -4.96 -7.81 -17.64
C ALA A 41 -4.89 -8.77 -18.84
N LYS A 42 -5.94 -8.77 -19.69
CA LYS A 42 -6.07 -9.58 -20.92
C LYS A 42 -4.70 -9.86 -21.57
N GLY A 43 -4.21 -11.09 -21.44
CA GLY A 43 -3.01 -11.59 -22.13
C GLY A 43 -1.67 -11.50 -21.39
N LYS A 44 -1.53 -10.78 -20.27
CA LYS A 44 -0.29 -10.78 -19.46
C LYS A 44 -0.61 -11.00 -17.98
N ARG A 45 -0.01 -12.02 -17.38
CA ARG A 45 0.02 -12.23 -15.91
C ARG A 45 0.85 -11.12 -15.25
N GLY A 46 0.26 -9.93 -15.12
CA GLY A 46 0.83 -8.81 -14.40
C GLY A 46 0.62 -8.98 -12.91
N GLY A 47 1.66 -8.81 -12.10
CA GLY A 47 1.51 -8.60 -10.67
C GLY A 47 1.83 -7.15 -10.36
N ALA A 48 1.01 -6.49 -9.55
CA ALA A 48 1.31 -5.18 -9.00
C ALA A 48 1.66 -5.30 -7.52
N ARG A 49 2.53 -4.41 -7.03
CA ARG A 49 2.75 -4.22 -5.60
C ARG A 49 2.30 -2.81 -5.26
N VAL A 50 1.40 -2.71 -4.29
CA VAL A 50 0.92 -1.42 -3.80
C VAL A 50 1.43 -1.24 -2.39
N ILE A 51 1.96 -0.04 -2.13
CA ILE A 51 2.40 0.40 -0.81
C ILE A 51 1.37 1.40 -0.30
N TYR A 52 0.86 1.14 0.90
CA TYR A 52 -0.17 1.96 1.50
C TYR A 52 0.00 2.09 3.01
N TYR A 53 -0.72 3.02 3.61
CA TYR A 53 -0.85 3.17 5.06
C TYR A 53 -2.32 3.19 5.46
N TYR A 54 -2.63 2.49 6.54
CA TYR A 54 -3.96 2.50 7.13
C TYR A 54 -3.99 3.48 8.30
N TYR A 55 -4.64 4.63 8.12
CA TYR A 55 -4.80 5.64 9.14
C TYR A 55 -6.09 5.41 9.92
N VAL A 56 -5.95 4.69 11.04
CA VAL A 56 -7.09 4.24 11.87
C VAL A 56 -7.91 5.41 12.41
N ARG A 57 -7.26 6.47 12.93
CA ARG A 57 -7.97 7.61 13.55
C ARG A 57 -8.92 8.32 12.59
N GLY A 58 -8.51 8.50 11.34
CA GLY A 58 -9.35 9.08 10.29
C GLY A 58 -10.15 8.07 9.49
N SER A 59 -10.06 6.77 9.78
CA SER A 59 -10.64 5.68 8.97
C SER A 59 -10.29 5.80 7.47
N GLN A 60 -9.04 6.17 7.17
CA GLN A 60 -8.57 6.44 5.81
C GLN A 60 -7.47 5.47 5.37
N ILE A 61 -7.41 5.22 4.06
CA ILE A 61 -6.35 4.44 3.42
C ILE A 61 -5.56 5.35 2.50
N TRP A 62 -4.28 5.53 2.79
CA TRP A 62 -3.37 6.36 2.00
C TRP A 62 -2.53 5.50 1.08
N LEU A 63 -2.76 5.62 -0.23
CA LEU A 63 -2.03 4.90 -1.27
C LEU A 63 -0.82 5.73 -1.71
N PHE A 64 0.40 5.23 -1.51
CA PHE A 64 1.63 5.97 -1.85
C PHE A 64 2.13 5.65 -3.25
N THR A 65 2.24 4.37 -3.59
CA THR A 65 2.79 3.96 -4.87
C THR A 65 2.30 2.56 -5.27
N GLY A 66 2.04 2.38 -6.56
CA GLY A 66 1.80 1.10 -7.19
C GLY A 66 2.83 0.87 -8.29
N TYR A 67 3.53 -0.27 -8.26
CA TYR A 67 4.49 -0.62 -9.31
C TYR A 67 4.31 -2.06 -9.79
N ASN A 68 4.54 -2.26 -11.09
CA ASN A 68 4.51 -3.59 -11.70
C ASN A 68 5.69 -4.44 -11.20
N LYS A 69 5.49 -5.76 -11.17
CA LYS A 69 6.42 -6.78 -10.67
C LYS A 69 7.87 -6.61 -11.15
N SER A 70 8.07 -6.07 -12.35
CA SER A 70 9.38 -5.92 -13.00
C SER A 70 10.19 -4.68 -12.61
N ARG A 71 9.62 -3.68 -11.91
CA ARG A 71 10.32 -2.40 -11.69
C ARG A 71 11.07 -2.28 -10.38
N LYS A 72 10.64 -2.96 -9.31
CA LYS A 72 11.27 -2.88 -7.99
C LYS A 72 10.92 -4.08 -7.13
N VAL A 73 11.88 -4.57 -6.36
CA VAL A 73 11.69 -5.74 -5.48
C VAL A 73 11.32 -5.30 -4.07
N ASP A 74 12.07 -4.35 -3.51
CA ASP A 74 11.88 -3.83 -2.16
C ASP A 74 12.37 -2.37 -2.03
N LEU A 75 11.87 -1.67 -0.99
CA LEU A 75 12.37 -0.36 -0.59
C LEU A 75 13.75 -0.51 0.05
N ASN A 76 14.73 0.27 -0.43
CA ASN A 76 16.04 0.34 0.21
C ASN A 76 15.98 1.14 1.54
N SER A 77 17.05 1.09 2.32
CA SER A 77 17.09 1.76 3.64
C SER A 77 16.87 3.27 3.58
N MET A 78 17.38 3.94 2.54
CA MET A 78 17.22 5.38 2.33
C MET A 78 15.76 5.72 2.01
N GLU A 79 15.12 4.96 1.13
CA GLU A 79 13.72 5.11 0.76
C GLU A 79 12.82 4.87 1.96
N ARG A 80 13.08 3.83 2.76
CA ARG A 80 12.35 3.56 4.00
C ARG A 80 12.40 4.76 4.95
N LYS A 81 13.58 5.35 5.14
CA LYS A 81 13.76 6.53 5.99
C LYS A 81 12.99 7.74 5.44
N ALA A 82 13.02 7.95 4.12
CA ALA A 82 12.26 9.02 3.47
C ALA A 82 10.75 8.83 3.64
N PHE A 83 10.23 7.63 3.37
CA PHE A 83 8.82 7.29 3.57
C PHE A 83 8.40 7.46 5.02
N SER A 84 9.24 7.06 5.99
CA SER A 84 8.92 7.22 7.41
C SER A 84 8.74 8.68 7.81
N LYS A 85 9.62 9.57 7.33
CA LYS A 85 9.53 11.01 7.59
C LYS A 85 8.29 11.64 6.98
N VAL A 86 8.00 11.32 5.72
CA VAL A 86 6.80 11.81 5.03
C VAL A 86 5.54 11.32 5.75
N LEU A 87 5.51 10.05 6.14
CA LEU A 87 4.37 9.47 6.82
C LEU A 87 4.12 10.13 8.19
N GLU A 88 5.18 10.36 8.98
CA GLU A 88 5.07 11.07 10.25
C GLU A 88 4.53 12.49 10.06
N HIS A 89 5.03 13.21 9.05
CA HIS A 89 4.53 14.54 8.72
C HIS A 89 3.04 14.52 8.33
N LEU A 90 2.62 13.57 7.49
CA LEU A 90 1.22 13.42 7.10
C LEU A 90 0.31 13.06 8.27
N LYS A 91 0.76 12.17 9.18
CA LYS A 91 0.01 11.87 10.41
C LYS A 91 -0.18 13.13 11.24
N ASN A 92 0.88 13.90 11.47
CA ASN A 92 0.81 15.14 12.25
C ASN A 92 -0.14 16.18 11.64
N ILE A 93 -0.28 16.24 10.32
CA ILE A 93 -1.26 17.10 9.66
C ILE A 93 -2.67 16.55 9.86
N ALA A 94 -2.89 15.27 9.55
CA ALA A 94 -4.20 14.63 9.66
C ALA A 94 -4.72 14.55 11.10
N ASP A 95 -3.82 14.48 12.09
CA ASP A 95 -4.14 14.48 13.51
C ASP A 95 -4.57 15.88 14.03
N ARG A 96 -4.27 16.95 13.27
CA ARG A 96 -4.68 18.33 13.62
C ARG A 96 -6.03 18.72 13.04
N GLU A 97 -6.47 18.03 12.00
CA GLU A 97 -7.73 18.30 11.28
C GLU A 97 -8.91 17.48 11.83
N LEU A 98 -8.66 16.62 12.83
CA LEU A 98 -9.63 15.81 13.57
C LEU A 98 -9.75 16.31 15.00
#